data_AF-A0A1F4DF91-F1
#
_entry.id   AF-A0A1F4DF91-F1
#
_cell.length_a   1.000
_cell.length_b   1.000
_cell.length_c   1.000
_cell.angle_alpha   90.00
_cell.angle_beta   90.00
_cell.angle_gamma   90.00
#
_symmetry.space_group_name_H-M   'P 1'
#
loop_
_entity.id
_entity.type
_entity.pdbx_description
1 polymer ?
#
loop_
_entity_poly.entity_id
_entity_poly.type
_entity_poly.pdbx_seq_one_letter_code
_entity_poly.pdbx_strand_id
1 'polypeptide(L)'
;MGPAPKTFEAVMKRRAPDLFYAGSKFNRPWLVKWMQNPTTIRQAGMMFLNNLVTEGGKDKIKGGSVKPCPAKLKPGEAEAVADYLMTLKDAKMKTGVIDASKAFSQSGATRMFTKQYPCIGCHSIPAKVKKGGGVSGPSLIAAGERLNPDWIYARIENPQYWDPKTWMPRIPLSDTKREMLTLFIASMK
;
A
#
# COMPACT_ATOMS: atom_id res chain seq x y z
N MET A 1 -2.62 12.99 12.63
CA MET A 1 -3.23 12.81 11.29
C MET A 1 -2.61 13.86 10.38
N GLY A 2 -1.88 13.45 9.34
CA GLY A 2 -1.41 14.40 8.32
C GLY A 2 -2.58 15.12 7.64
N PRO A 3 -2.39 16.29 7.01
CA PRO A 3 -3.46 17.03 6.34
C PRO A 3 -4.10 16.20 5.23
N ALA A 4 -5.19 15.54 5.59
CA ALA A 4 -6.07 14.86 4.66
C ALA A 4 -6.84 15.91 3.84
N PRO A 5 -7.16 15.64 2.57
CA PRO A 5 -8.06 16.51 1.82
C PRO A 5 -9.38 16.69 2.56
N LYS A 6 -9.77 17.95 2.79
CA LYS A 6 -10.96 18.29 3.57
C LYS A 6 -12.26 18.13 2.77
N THR A 7 -12.20 18.26 1.44
CA THR A 7 -13.36 18.23 0.54
C THR A 7 -13.31 17.06 -0.42
N PHE A 8 -14.47 16.59 -0.88
CA PHE A 8 -14.56 15.53 -1.90
C PHE A 8 -13.86 15.93 -3.20
N GLU A 9 -14.00 17.19 -3.62
CA GLU A 9 -13.33 17.72 -4.80
C GLU A 9 -11.79 17.65 -4.69
N ALA A 10 -11.24 17.99 -3.52
CA ALA A 10 -9.81 17.89 -3.27
C ALA A 10 -9.33 16.43 -3.29
N VAL A 11 -10.15 15.49 -2.79
CA VAL A 11 -9.86 14.07 -2.93
C VAL A 11 -9.82 13.69 -4.42
N MET A 12 -10.86 14.02 -5.20
CA MET A 12 -10.96 13.68 -6.63
C MET A 12 -9.82 14.25 -7.50
N LYS A 13 -9.25 15.39 -7.12
CA LYS A 13 -8.12 16.04 -7.82
C LYS A 13 -6.74 15.49 -7.39
N ARG A 14 -6.66 14.61 -6.39
CA ARG A 14 -5.39 14.12 -5.83
C ARG A 14 -4.61 13.28 -6.85
N ARG A 15 -3.38 13.72 -7.16
CA ARG A 15 -2.49 13.03 -8.11
C ARG A 15 -1.42 12.17 -7.44
N ALA A 16 -0.99 12.51 -6.23
CA ALA A 16 0.08 11.84 -5.50
C ALA A 16 -0.33 11.46 -4.06
N PRO A 17 0.23 10.36 -3.51
CA PRO A 17 0.06 10.04 -2.11
C PRO A 17 0.76 11.08 -1.26
N ASP A 18 0.29 11.16 -0.02
CA ASP A 18 0.97 11.95 0.98
C ASP A 18 2.18 11.18 1.57
N LEU A 19 3.15 11.92 2.09
CA LEU A 19 4.41 11.41 2.65
C LEU A 19 4.58 11.62 4.16
N PHE A 20 3.59 12.15 4.91
CA PHE A 20 3.68 12.44 6.36
C PHE A 20 4.05 11.24 7.23
N TYR A 21 3.86 10.03 6.71
CA TYR A 21 4.14 8.79 7.42
C TYR A 21 5.16 7.90 6.71
N ALA A 22 5.98 8.49 5.82
CA ALA A 22 6.92 7.72 5.03
C ALA A 22 7.87 6.88 5.90
N GLY A 23 8.37 7.43 7.01
CA GLY A 23 9.25 6.75 7.96
C GLY A 23 8.57 5.69 8.83
N SER A 24 7.26 5.78 9.02
CA SER A 24 6.47 4.69 9.61
C SER A 24 6.21 3.57 8.59
N LYS A 25 6.00 3.95 7.33
CA LYS A 25 5.43 3.10 6.28
C LYS A 25 6.43 2.29 5.48
N PHE A 26 7.53 2.90 5.07
CA PHE A 26 8.43 2.34 4.08
C PHE A 26 9.70 1.77 4.70
N ASN A 27 10.28 0.78 4.03
CA ASN A 27 11.63 0.34 4.32
C ASN A 27 12.61 1.27 3.60
N ARG A 28 13.58 1.86 4.34
CA ARG A 28 14.55 2.82 3.79
C ARG A 28 15.30 2.28 2.55
N PRO A 29 15.84 1.04 2.54
CA PRO A 29 16.57 0.54 1.36
C PRO A 29 15.72 0.51 0.09
N TRP A 30 14.45 0.13 0.22
CA TRP A 30 13.51 0.16 -0.89
C TRP A 30 13.21 1.59 -1.33
N LEU A 31 13.03 2.53 -0.38
CA LEU A 31 12.71 3.92 -0.68
C LEU A 31 13.80 4.59 -1.51
N VAL A 32 15.07 4.40 -1.13
CA VAL A 32 16.24 4.89 -1.88
C VAL A 32 16.26 4.32 -3.29
N LYS A 33 16.10 3.00 -3.44
CA LYS A 33 16.08 2.34 -4.76
C LYS A 33 14.91 2.82 -5.62
N TRP A 34 13.73 2.98 -5.03
CA TRP A 34 12.53 3.42 -5.74
C TRP A 34 12.64 4.88 -6.19
N MET A 35 13.26 5.78 -5.40
CA MET A 35 13.48 7.17 -5.84
C MET A 35 14.42 7.29 -7.04
N GLN A 36 15.37 6.38 -7.18
CA GLN A 36 16.28 6.35 -8.34
C GLN A 36 15.59 5.74 -9.57
N ASN A 37 14.71 4.75 -9.37
CA ASN A 37 13.98 4.08 -10.44
C ASN A 37 12.53 3.82 -10.04
N PRO A 38 11.65 4.84 -10.11
CA PRO A 38 10.30 4.74 -9.59
C PRO A 38 9.44 3.85 -10.49
N THR A 39 8.77 2.90 -9.85
CA THR A 39 7.79 2.01 -10.46
C THR A 39 6.38 2.34 -10.01
N THR A 40 5.40 2.00 -10.84
CA THR A 40 3.98 2.27 -10.55
C THR A 40 3.46 1.39 -9.42
N ILE A 41 3.19 1.99 -8.26
CA ILE A 41 2.58 1.30 -7.10
C ILE A 41 1.06 1.26 -7.22
N ARG A 42 0.44 2.34 -7.70
CA ARG A 42 -1.02 2.44 -7.87
C ARG A 42 -1.33 2.41 -9.35
N GLN A 43 -1.77 1.26 -9.84
CA GLN A 43 -1.94 1.01 -11.27
C GLN A 43 -3.05 1.89 -11.87
N ALA A 44 -4.10 2.19 -11.10
CA ALA A 44 -5.14 3.16 -11.43
C ALA A 44 -4.90 4.57 -10.84
N GLY A 45 -3.68 4.88 -10.37
CA GLY A 45 -3.37 6.18 -9.78
C GLY A 45 -3.94 6.38 -8.36
N MET A 46 -3.76 7.59 -7.81
CA MET A 46 -4.27 7.93 -6.47
C MET A 46 -5.80 7.94 -6.42
N MET A 47 -6.41 8.51 -7.45
CA MET A 47 -7.85 8.57 -7.64
C MET A 47 -8.27 7.60 -8.74
N PHE A 48 -8.47 6.34 -8.34
CA PHE A 48 -8.73 5.25 -9.27
C PHE A 48 -9.99 5.47 -10.11
N LEU A 49 -11.04 6.11 -9.55
CA LEU A 49 -12.29 6.39 -10.26
C LEU A 49 -12.09 7.21 -11.54
N ASN A 50 -11.04 8.05 -11.60
CA ASN A 50 -10.74 8.84 -12.80
C ASN A 50 -10.12 7.98 -13.91
N ASN A 51 -9.47 6.89 -13.54
CA ASN A 51 -8.57 6.11 -14.39
C ASN A 51 -9.09 4.70 -14.70
N LEU A 52 -10.29 4.34 -14.25
CA LEU A 52 -10.90 3.03 -14.53
C LEU A 52 -12.08 3.13 -15.50
N VAL A 53 -12.23 2.11 -16.32
CA VAL A 53 -13.41 1.79 -17.12
C VAL A 53 -13.86 0.37 -16.80
N THR A 54 -15.16 0.14 -16.78
CA THR A 54 -15.71 -1.21 -16.61
C THR A 54 -15.94 -1.81 -18.00
N GLU A 55 -15.22 -2.88 -18.31
CA GLU A 55 -15.32 -3.62 -19.57
C GLU A 55 -15.52 -5.11 -19.28
N GLY A 56 -16.62 -5.70 -19.78
CA GLY A 56 -16.94 -7.10 -19.55
C GLY A 56 -17.13 -7.43 -18.06
N GLY A 57 -17.71 -6.50 -17.29
CA GLY A 57 -17.93 -6.65 -15.85
C GLY A 57 -16.67 -6.59 -14.99
N LYS A 58 -15.53 -6.13 -15.55
CA LYS A 58 -14.27 -5.98 -14.82
C LYS A 58 -13.72 -4.57 -14.99
N ASP A 59 -13.19 -4.03 -13.91
CA ASP A 59 -12.49 -2.75 -13.96
C ASP A 59 -11.14 -2.91 -14.66
N LYS A 60 -10.92 -2.08 -15.69
CA LYS A 60 -9.67 -1.97 -16.43
C LYS A 60 -9.15 -0.54 -16.36
N ILE A 61 -7.83 -0.41 -16.45
CA ILE A 61 -7.17 0.90 -16.45
C ILE A 61 -7.35 1.53 -17.83
N LYS A 62 -7.84 2.77 -17.86
CA LYS A 62 -7.84 3.61 -19.06
C LYS A 62 -6.39 3.77 -19.53
N GLY A 63 -6.05 3.30 -20.72
CA GLY A 63 -4.69 3.36 -21.25
C GLY A 63 -4.10 4.78 -21.16
N GLY A 64 -2.87 4.91 -20.66
CA GLY A 64 -2.16 6.20 -20.53
C GLY A 64 -2.68 7.16 -19.47
N SER A 65 -3.76 6.83 -18.74
CA SER A 65 -4.38 7.73 -17.75
C SER A 65 -3.53 7.98 -16.50
N VAL A 66 -2.67 7.01 -16.15
CA VAL A 66 -1.76 7.10 -15.00
C VAL A 66 -0.35 7.35 -15.50
N LYS A 67 0.14 8.56 -15.26
CA LYS A 67 1.52 8.93 -15.59
C LYS A 67 2.48 8.35 -14.54
N PRO A 68 3.55 7.64 -14.93
CA PRO A 68 4.61 7.23 -14.01
C PRO A 68 5.24 8.43 -13.31
N CYS A 69 5.85 8.20 -12.15
CA CYS A 69 6.61 9.26 -11.47
C CYS A 69 7.81 9.65 -12.35
N PRO A 70 7.94 10.92 -12.76
CA PRO A 70 9.05 11.35 -13.62
C PRO A 70 10.35 11.57 -12.82
N ALA A 71 10.25 11.71 -11.49
CA ALA A 71 11.38 12.05 -10.63
C ALA A 71 12.28 10.82 -10.43
N LYS A 72 13.42 10.82 -11.12
CA LYS A 72 14.53 9.87 -10.93
C LYS A 72 15.68 10.60 -10.27
N LEU A 73 15.81 10.44 -8.96
CA LEU A 73 16.86 11.11 -8.19
C LEU A 73 18.22 10.43 -8.42
N LYS A 74 19.30 11.19 -8.35
CA LYS A 74 20.66 10.61 -8.31
C LYS A 74 20.87 9.89 -6.97
N PRO A 75 21.84 8.96 -6.86
CA PRO A 75 22.03 8.17 -5.65
C PRO A 75 22.12 8.99 -4.35
N GLY A 76 22.96 10.02 -4.29
CA GLY A 76 23.10 10.87 -3.10
C GLY A 76 21.86 11.71 -2.78
N GLU A 77 21.15 12.20 -3.80
CA GLU A 77 19.88 12.92 -3.61
C GLU A 77 18.78 11.99 -3.08
N ALA A 78 18.72 10.76 -3.61
CA ALA A 78 17.76 9.75 -3.17
C ALA A 78 17.99 9.37 -1.70
N GLU A 79 19.25 9.27 -1.27
CA GLU A 79 19.59 9.01 0.13
C GLU A 79 19.17 10.16 1.04
N ALA A 80 19.51 11.40 0.70
CA ALA A 80 19.15 12.57 1.49
C ALA A 80 17.63 12.75 1.63
N VAL A 81 16.89 12.58 0.52
CA VAL A 81 15.42 12.65 0.56
C VAL A 81 14.84 11.47 1.35
N ALA A 82 15.38 10.26 1.20
CA ALA A 82 14.95 9.12 2.00
C ALA A 82 15.19 9.36 3.48
N ASP A 83 16.34 9.91 3.89
CA ASP A 83 16.63 10.21 5.30
C ASP A 83 15.63 11.18 5.91
N TYR A 84 15.31 12.26 5.20
CA TYR A 84 14.25 13.18 5.62
C TYR A 84 12.89 12.48 5.71
N LEU A 85 12.49 11.71 4.69
CA LEU A 85 11.22 10.99 4.71
C LEU A 85 11.16 9.96 5.84
N MET A 86 12.29 9.35 6.21
CA MET A 86 12.37 8.42 7.32
C MET A 86 12.18 9.08 8.69
N THR A 87 12.33 10.41 8.82
CA THR A 87 11.98 11.13 10.06
C THR A 87 10.47 11.33 10.22
N LEU A 88 9.71 11.25 9.11
CA LEU A 88 8.26 11.45 9.09
C LEU A 88 7.53 10.21 9.62
N LYS A 89 7.35 10.16 10.94
CA LYS A 89 6.74 9.05 11.68
C LYS A 89 5.51 9.50 12.46
N ASP A 90 4.55 8.61 12.62
CA ASP A 90 3.46 8.79 13.59
C ASP A 90 3.92 8.33 14.98
N ALA A 91 3.92 9.25 15.95
CA ALA A 91 4.35 8.96 17.31
C ALA A 91 3.47 7.94 18.05
N LYS A 92 2.24 7.69 17.56
CA LYS A 92 1.30 6.74 18.18
C LYS A 92 1.36 5.35 17.55
N MET A 93 2.10 5.18 16.46
CA MET A 93 2.26 3.87 15.84
C MET A 93 3.12 2.99 16.73
N LYS A 94 2.58 1.85 17.14
CA LYS A 94 3.36 0.81 17.82
C LYS A 94 4.36 0.19 16.83
N THR A 95 5.58 -0.05 17.30
CA THR A 95 6.66 -0.68 16.54
C THR A 95 7.14 -1.94 17.26
N GLY A 96 7.65 -2.92 16.53
CA GLY A 96 8.05 -4.22 17.08
C GLY A 96 6.86 -5.11 17.46
N VAL A 97 5.68 -4.85 16.89
CA VAL A 97 4.47 -5.65 17.15
C VAL A 97 4.49 -6.93 16.32
N ILE A 98 5.06 -6.86 15.11
CA ILE A 98 5.08 -7.96 14.16
C ILE A 98 6.48 -8.54 14.02
N ASP A 99 6.64 -9.79 14.47
CA ASP A 99 7.79 -10.61 14.10
C ASP A 99 7.58 -11.17 12.69
N ALA A 100 8.23 -10.56 11.70
CA ALA A 100 8.16 -10.98 10.30
C ALA A 100 8.73 -12.39 10.04
N SER A 101 9.47 -12.98 10.98
CA SER A 101 9.98 -14.34 10.89
C SER A 101 9.00 -15.40 11.39
N LYS A 102 7.94 -14.98 12.09
CA LYS A 102 6.93 -15.86 12.66
C LYS A 102 6.26 -16.70 11.58
N ALA A 103 6.21 -18.01 11.81
CA ALA A 103 5.52 -18.94 10.93
C ALA A 103 4.01 -18.65 10.89
N PHE A 104 3.41 -18.80 9.71
CA PHE A 104 1.97 -18.63 9.51
C PHE A 104 1.47 -19.57 8.41
N SER A 105 0.15 -19.81 8.38
CA SER A 105 -0.46 -20.63 7.34
C SER A 105 -0.57 -19.86 6.03
N GLN A 106 0.28 -20.17 5.05
CA GLN A 106 0.23 -19.55 3.72
C GLN A 106 -1.12 -19.77 3.03
N SER A 107 -1.67 -21.00 3.12
CA SER A 107 -2.98 -21.34 2.52
C SER A 107 -4.14 -20.67 3.26
N GLY A 108 -4.09 -20.63 4.60
CA GLY A 108 -5.07 -19.92 5.43
C GLY A 108 -5.10 -18.43 5.13
N ALA A 109 -3.94 -17.78 5.08
CA ALA A 109 -3.81 -16.37 4.75
C ALA A 109 -4.26 -16.06 3.31
N THR A 110 -3.91 -16.92 2.35
CA THR A 110 -4.39 -16.80 0.96
C THR A 110 -5.92 -16.88 0.91
N ARG A 111 -6.55 -17.82 1.62
CA ARG A 111 -8.01 -17.93 1.69
C ARG A 111 -8.63 -16.69 2.33
N MET A 112 -8.02 -16.17 3.39
CA MET A 112 -8.49 -14.94 4.03
C MET A 112 -8.45 -13.76 3.06
N PHE A 113 -7.32 -13.54 2.41
CA PHE A 113 -7.11 -12.42 1.49
C PHE A 113 -8.00 -12.49 0.24
N THR A 114 -8.29 -13.70 -0.24
CA THR A 114 -8.95 -13.92 -1.54
C THR A 114 -10.43 -14.27 -1.48
N LYS A 115 -10.90 -14.87 -0.39
CA LYS A 115 -12.27 -15.41 -0.29
C LYS A 115 -13.05 -14.91 0.92
N GLN A 116 -12.40 -14.66 2.05
CA GLN A 116 -13.11 -14.27 3.29
C GLN A 116 -13.20 -12.77 3.46
N TYR A 117 -12.20 -12.04 2.98
CA TYR A 117 -12.14 -10.59 3.05
C TYR A 117 -11.95 -10.00 1.64
N PRO A 118 -12.46 -8.79 1.38
CA PRO A 118 -12.48 -8.19 0.04
C PRO A 118 -11.11 -7.67 -0.43
N CYS A 119 -9.99 -8.10 0.18
CA CYS A 119 -8.66 -7.55 -0.07
C CYS A 119 -8.26 -7.69 -1.55
N ILE A 120 -8.42 -8.90 -2.11
CA ILE A 120 -8.09 -9.16 -3.52
C ILE A 120 -8.95 -8.35 -4.50
N GLY A 121 -10.14 -7.90 -4.11
CA GLY A 121 -11.02 -7.12 -4.98
C GLY A 121 -10.41 -5.78 -5.39
N CYS A 122 -9.51 -5.22 -4.57
CA CYS A 122 -8.83 -3.96 -4.86
C CYS A 122 -7.32 -4.12 -5.08
N HIS A 123 -6.69 -5.10 -4.46
CA HIS A 123 -5.23 -5.24 -4.46
C HIS A 123 -4.74 -6.35 -5.39
N SER A 124 -3.78 -6.03 -6.25
CA SER A 124 -3.03 -7.01 -7.01
C SER A 124 -1.91 -7.63 -6.16
N ILE A 125 -1.69 -8.93 -6.35
CA ILE A 125 -0.68 -9.73 -5.64
C ILE A 125 0.14 -10.55 -6.65
N PRO A 126 1.31 -11.11 -6.28
CA PRO A 126 2.12 -11.87 -7.22
C PRO A 126 1.34 -13.06 -7.82
N ALA A 127 1.42 -13.23 -9.14
CA ALA A 127 0.70 -14.29 -9.85
C ALA A 127 1.04 -15.72 -9.36
N LYS A 128 2.26 -15.90 -8.82
CA LYS A 128 2.72 -17.12 -8.15
C LYS A 128 1.92 -17.48 -6.89
N VAL A 129 1.34 -16.48 -6.21
CA VAL A 129 0.49 -16.66 -5.02
C VAL A 129 -0.95 -16.88 -5.44
N LYS A 130 -1.49 -16.00 -6.29
CA LYS A 130 -2.82 -16.14 -6.89
C LYS A 130 -2.88 -15.29 -8.16
N LYS A 131 -3.37 -15.89 -9.25
CA LYS A 131 -3.67 -15.13 -10.48
C LYS A 131 -4.86 -14.21 -10.26
N GLY A 132 -4.73 -12.95 -10.68
CA GLY A 132 -5.77 -11.93 -10.61
C GLY A 132 -5.58 -10.94 -9.46
N GLY A 133 -6.63 -10.16 -9.18
CA GLY A 133 -6.64 -9.08 -8.20
C GLY A 133 -7.09 -7.76 -8.81
N GLY A 134 -7.55 -6.85 -7.95
CA GLY A 134 -7.98 -5.51 -8.35
C GLY A 134 -6.80 -4.59 -8.64
N VAL A 135 -7.11 -3.50 -9.34
CA VAL A 135 -6.15 -2.43 -9.72
C VAL A 135 -6.49 -1.08 -9.09
N SER A 136 -7.62 -1.00 -8.37
CA SER A 136 -8.11 0.20 -7.67
C SER A 136 -7.32 0.51 -6.40
N GLY A 137 -6.76 -0.52 -5.76
CA GLY A 137 -5.83 -0.41 -4.64
C GLY A 137 -4.36 -0.36 -5.08
N PRO A 138 -3.44 -0.02 -4.16
CA PRO A 138 -2.01 -0.21 -4.38
C PRO A 138 -1.68 -1.68 -4.66
N SER A 139 -0.80 -1.92 -5.63
CA SER A 139 -0.20 -3.23 -5.83
C SER A 139 0.55 -3.67 -4.57
N LEU A 140 0.33 -4.92 -4.16
CA LEU A 140 1.05 -5.58 -3.09
C LEU A 140 2.16 -6.51 -3.61
N ILE A 141 2.41 -6.50 -4.93
CA ILE A 141 3.60 -7.11 -5.51
C ILE A 141 4.83 -6.42 -4.90
N ALA A 142 5.79 -7.23 -4.44
CA ALA A 142 6.98 -6.76 -3.70
C ALA A 142 6.67 -5.91 -2.44
N ALA A 143 5.49 -6.06 -1.83
CA ALA A 143 5.12 -5.32 -0.62
C ALA A 143 6.08 -5.59 0.55
N GLY A 144 6.66 -6.80 0.64
CA GLY A 144 7.63 -7.17 1.67
C GLY A 144 8.96 -6.42 1.58
N GLU A 145 9.37 -6.01 0.38
CA GLU A 145 10.53 -5.15 0.20
C GLU A 145 10.19 -3.70 0.57
N ARG A 146 8.95 -3.29 0.26
CA ARG A 146 8.49 -1.90 0.31
C ARG A 146 8.03 -1.43 1.68
N LEU A 147 7.23 -2.23 2.37
CA LEU A 147 6.46 -1.82 3.53
C LEU A 147 7.02 -2.39 4.83
N ASN A 148 6.96 -1.59 5.89
CA ASN A 148 7.18 -2.05 7.26
C ASN A 148 6.01 -2.96 7.71
N PRO A 149 6.26 -4.17 8.25
CA PRO A 149 5.22 -5.05 8.79
C PRO A 149 4.32 -4.39 9.85
N ASP A 150 4.87 -3.61 10.77
CA ASP A 150 4.06 -2.91 11.79
C ASP A 150 3.11 -1.89 11.15
N TRP A 151 3.58 -1.22 10.09
CA TRP A 151 2.72 -0.33 9.31
C TRP A 151 1.58 -1.09 8.63
N ILE A 152 1.86 -2.25 8.03
CA ILE A 152 0.81 -3.07 7.40
C ILE A 152 -0.25 -3.43 8.44
N TYR A 153 0.17 -3.87 9.63
CA TYR A 153 -0.75 -4.22 10.72
C TYR A 153 -1.61 -3.04 11.14
N ALA A 154 -1.00 -1.90 11.45
CA ALA A 154 -1.72 -0.70 11.89
C ALA A 154 -2.60 -0.12 10.78
N ARG A 155 -2.19 -0.28 9.51
CA ARG A 155 -2.96 0.14 8.35
C ARG A 155 -4.21 -0.71 8.13
N ILE A 156 -4.13 -2.02 8.39
CA ILE A 156 -5.29 -2.93 8.34
C ILE A 156 -6.24 -2.66 9.51
N GLU A 157 -5.71 -2.37 10.70
CA GLU A 157 -6.50 -2.10 11.90
C GLU A 157 -7.43 -0.89 11.75
N ASN A 158 -6.88 0.22 11.24
CA ASN A 158 -7.65 1.44 11.04
C ASN A 158 -7.11 2.26 9.85
N PRO A 159 -7.52 1.94 8.62
CA PRO A 159 -7.06 2.69 7.46
C PRO A 159 -7.47 4.18 7.52
N GLN A 160 -8.65 4.51 8.07
CA GLN A 160 -9.12 5.90 8.16
C GLN A 160 -8.28 6.77 9.12
N TYR A 161 -7.54 6.17 10.05
CA TYR A 161 -6.58 6.92 10.87
C TYR A 161 -5.46 7.52 10.02
N TRP A 162 -4.95 6.73 9.07
CA TRP A 162 -3.81 7.10 8.22
C TRP A 162 -4.20 7.99 7.04
N ASP A 163 -5.40 7.76 6.50
CA ASP A 163 -5.98 8.57 5.44
C ASP A 163 -7.51 8.58 5.65
N PRO A 164 -8.07 9.65 6.26
CA PRO A 164 -9.50 9.79 6.52
C PRO A 164 -10.41 9.65 5.29
N LYS A 165 -9.88 9.79 4.08
CA LYS A 165 -10.63 9.70 2.82
C LYS A 165 -10.23 8.47 2.00
N THR A 166 -9.58 7.50 2.62
CA THR A 166 -9.27 6.21 2.00
C THR A 166 -10.52 5.38 1.70
N TRP A 167 -10.55 4.76 0.52
CA TRP A 167 -11.54 3.73 0.17
C TRP A 167 -11.28 2.36 0.79
N MET A 168 -10.06 2.09 1.27
CA MET A 168 -9.78 0.85 1.99
C MET A 168 -10.68 0.76 3.24
N PRO A 169 -11.59 -0.24 3.33
CA PRO A 169 -12.54 -0.32 4.43
C PRO A 169 -11.85 -0.72 5.73
N ARG A 170 -12.41 -0.29 6.86
CA ARG A 170 -12.07 -0.87 8.16
C ARG A 170 -12.80 -2.19 8.31
N ILE A 171 -12.05 -3.28 8.42
CA ILE A 171 -12.60 -4.63 8.54
C ILE A 171 -12.38 -5.11 9.99
N PRO A 172 -13.42 -5.60 10.69
CA PRO A 172 -13.25 -6.16 12.02
C PRO A 172 -12.48 -7.48 11.94
N LEU A 173 -11.24 -7.47 12.39
CA LEU A 173 -10.34 -8.63 12.45
C LEU A 173 -9.84 -8.81 13.87
N SER A 174 -9.82 -10.06 14.36
CA SER A 174 -9.06 -10.39 15.57
C SER A 174 -7.56 -10.17 15.34
N ASP A 175 -6.81 -9.97 16.41
CA ASP A 175 -5.38 -9.65 16.31
C ASP A 175 -4.59 -10.77 15.63
N THR A 176 -4.90 -12.04 15.91
CA THR A 176 -4.30 -13.21 15.22
C THR A 176 -4.56 -13.19 13.71
N LYS A 177 -5.78 -12.85 13.29
CA LYS A 177 -6.13 -12.78 11.86
C LYS A 177 -5.44 -11.61 11.18
N ARG A 178 -5.34 -10.47 11.88
CA ARG A 178 -4.64 -9.28 11.39
C ARG A 178 -3.13 -9.53 11.25
N GLU A 179 -2.52 -10.19 12.23
CA GLU A 179 -1.11 -10.61 12.20
C GLU A 179 -0.88 -11.56 11.02
N MET A 180 -1.70 -12.59 10.84
CA MET A 180 -1.52 -13.54 9.73
C MET A 180 -1.66 -12.88 8.34
N LEU A 181 -2.60 -11.95 8.16
CA LEU A 181 -2.69 -11.17 6.92
C LEU A 181 -1.48 -10.25 6.73
N THR A 182 -0.96 -9.69 7.82
CA THR A 182 0.23 -8.84 7.80
C THR A 182 1.46 -9.63 7.34
N LEU A 183 1.72 -10.79 7.95
CA LEU A 183 2.82 -11.68 7.59
C LEU A 183 2.71 -12.15 6.14
N PHE A 184 1.50 -12.45 5.69
CA PHE A 184 1.24 -12.82 4.30
C PHE A 184 1.55 -11.70 3.30
N ILE A 185 1.21 -10.44 3.62
CA ILE A 185 1.55 -9.30 2.75
C ILE A 185 3.06 -9.01 2.80
N ALA A 186 3.66 -9.09 4.00
CA ALA A 186 5.09 -8.87 4.20
C ALA A 186 5.97 -9.97 3.56
N SER A 187 5.43 -11.17 3.29
CA SER A 187 6.15 -12.23 2.59
C SER A 187 6.19 -12.06 1.06
N MET A 188 5.42 -11.11 0.50
CA MET A 188 5.39 -10.85 -0.94
C MET A 188 6.64 -10.08 -1.37
N LYS A 189 7.66 -10.81 -1.81
CA LYS A 189 8.84 -10.31 -2.52
C LYS A 189 8.69 -10.58 -4.01
#